data_AF-A0A7W0VP40-F1
#
_entry.id   AF-A0A7W0VP40-F1
#
_cell.length_a   1.000
_cell.length_b   1.000
_cell.length_c   1.000
_cell.angle_alpha   90.00
_cell.angle_beta   90.00
_cell.angle_gamma   90.00
#
_symmetry.space_group_name_H-M   'P 1'
#
loop_
_entity.id
_entity.type
_entity.pdbx_description
1 polymer ?
#
loop_
_entity_poly.entity_id
_entity_poly.type
_entity_poly.pdbx_seq_one_letter_code
_entity_poly.pdbx_strand_id
1 'polypeptide(L)'
;MRATQLLSTVVLAVFAFVATASAGGGKREIVKDKPNPAFAGKIMLSEKRFPTQAPSLAAFNAKVRAQSKTSFYEDKEKKGWKIQVAGFLKAPLNDVEYMVKIYEVGRGPQQLIATIEQYTDMRGQTSLITNIQLEKKTIGVNKQLLMTMEAKGRVLASGRFKILGEGERFNGKVNFSEEEAAGKEE
;
A
#
# COMPACT_ATOMS: atom_id res chain seq x y z
N MET A 1 60.50 64.24 -32.91
CA MET A 1 59.14 64.32 -33.49
C MET A 1 58.39 63.04 -33.17
N ARG A 2 57.25 63.20 -32.47
CA ARG A 2 56.02 62.39 -32.39
C ARG A 2 56.10 60.85 -32.21
N ALA A 3 55.71 60.47 -30.98
CA ALA A 3 55.12 59.21 -30.58
C ALA A 3 53.80 58.92 -31.30
N THR A 4 53.45 57.64 -31.49
CA THR A 4 52.05 57.19 -31.51
C THR A 4 51.97 55.72 -31.08
N GLN A 5 51.47 55.50 -29.86
CA GLN A 5 51.00 54.21 -29.36
C GLN A 5 49.73 53.81 -30.11
N LEU A 6 49.58 52.53 -30.46
CA LEU A 6 48.31 51.96 -30.90
C LEU A 6 47.75 51.08 -29.78
N LEU A 7 46.61 51.52 -29.27
CA LEU A 7 45.81 50.92 -28.21
C LEU A 7 45.15 49.61 -28.67
N SER A 8 45.14 48.62 -27.78
CA SER A 8 44.32 47.42 -27.86
C SER A 8 42.84 47.77 -27.71
N THR A 9 42.01 47.31 -28.65
CA THR A 9 40.55 47.35 -28.53
C THR A 9 40.02 45.92 -28.46
N VAL A 10 39.61 45.50 -27.26
CA VAL A 10 38.84 44.29 -27.04
C VAL A 10 37.38 44.58 -27.41
N VAL A 11 36.88 43.93 -28.46
CA VAL A 11 35.46 44.00 -28.83
C VAL A 11 34.69 42.97 -28.01
N LEU A 12 33.95 43.45 -27.02
CA LEU A 12 32.96 42.67 -26.28
C LEU A 12 31.59 42.85 -26.98
N ALA A 13 31.22 41.91 -27.85
CA ALA A 13 29.88 41.87 -28.43
C ALA A 13 28.98 41.01 -27.54
N VAL A 14 28.05 41.69 -26.86
CA VAL A 14 27.00 41.11 -26.02
C VAL A 14 25.98 40.40 -26.90
N PHE A 15 25.87 39.08 -26.79
CA PHE A 15 24.75 38.33 -27.35
C PHE A 15 23.51 38.55 -26.48
N ALA A 16 22.56 39.35 -26.96
CA ALA A 16 21.22 39.40 -26.40
C ALA A 16 20.45 38.15 -26.85
N PHE A 17 20.37 37.14 -25.99
CA PHE A 17 19.50 35.99 -26.19
C PHE A 17 18.07 36.41 -25.84
N VAL A 18 17.26 36.71 -26.86
CA VAL A 18 15.80 36.87 -26.68
C VAL A 18 15.22 35.48 -26.43
N ALA A 19 15.07 35.11 -25.16
CA ALA A 19 14.33 33.93 -24.76
C ALA A 19 12.83 34.18 -25.00
N THR A 20 12.31 33.65 -26.11
CA THR A 20 10.87 33.42 -26.29
C THR A 20 10.41 32.48 -25.17
N ALA A 21 9.75 33.05 -24.17
CA ALA A 21 9.08 32.29 -23.11
C ALA A 21 7.95 31.45 -23.74
N SER A 22 8.26 30.20 -24.06
CA SER A 22 7.25 29.19 -24.29
C SER A 22 6.54 28.91 -22.96
N ALA A 23 5.33 29.44 -22.83
CA ALA A 23 4.35 28.98 -21.86
C ALA A 23 4.09 27.49 -22.15
N GLY A 24 4.63 26.60 -21.31
CA GLY A 24 4.52 25.15 -21.51
C GLY A 24 5.54 24.30 -20.75
N GLY A 25 6.53 24.92 -20.11
CA GLY A 25 7.45 24.24 -19.20
C GLY A 25 6.81 23.99 -17.84
N GLY A 26 5.91 23.00 -17.74
CA GLY A 26 5.49 22.46 -16.45
C GLY A 26 6.73 22.01 -15.70
N LYS A 27 7.14 22.77 -14.68
CA LYS A 27 8.14 22.35 -13.71
C LYS A 27 7.67 21.00 -13.17
N ARG A 28 8.28 19.91 -13.63
CA ARG A 28 8.21 18.63 -12.92
C ARG A 28 8.98 18.85 -11.63
N GLU A 29 8.28 19.40 -10.66
CA GLU A 29 8.73 19.39 -9.29
C GLU A 29 8.93 17.92 -8.93
N ILE A 30 10.18 17.50 -8.81
CA ILE A 30 10.50 16.21 -8.21
C ILE A 30 10.03 16.37 -6.77
N VAL A 31 8.83 15.88 -6.49
CA VAL A 31 8.27 15.83 -5.14
C VAL A 31 9.20 14.93 -4.34
N LYS A 32 10.21 15.53 -3.69
CA LYS A 32 11.04 14.87 -2.67
C LYS A 32 10.08 14.36 -1.60
N ASP A 33 9.83 13.05 -1.61
CA ASP A 33 9.44 12.18 -0.50
C ASP A 33 8.64 12.83 0.64
N LYS A 34 7.67 13.67 0.30
CA LYS A 34 6.69 14.12 1.28
C LYS A 34 5.55 13.12 1.21
N PRO A 35 5.17 12.49 2.33
CA PRO A 35 4.03 11.60 2.36
C PRO A 35 2.87 12.33 1.70
N ASN A 36 2.23 11.68 0.74
CA ASN A 36 1.07 12.24 0.07
C ASN A 36 0.05 12.66 1.15
N PRO A 37 -0.17 13.96 1.37
CA PRO A 37 -0.87 14.44 2.56
C PRO A 37 -2.31 13.93 2.61
N ALA A 38 -2.90 13.62 1.45
CA ALA A 38 -4.23 13.06 1.34
C ALA A 38 -4.38 11.68 2.00
N PHE A 39 -3.29 10.91 2.06
CA PHE A 39 -3.28 9.52 2.53
C PHE A 39 -2.34 9.26 3.69
N ALA A 40 -1.63 10.28 4.21
CA ALA A 40 -0.71 10.11 5.32
C ALA A 40 -1.34 9.32 6.49
N GLY A 41 -0.69 8.24 6.90
CA GLY A 41 -1.16 7.32 7.94
C GLY A 41 -2.19 6.29 7.50
N LYS A 42 -2.52 6.19 6.21
CA LYS A 42 -3.57 5.29 5.70
C LYS A 42 -2.99 4.15 4.89
N ILE A 43 -3.61 2.99 5.05
CA ILE A 43 -3.44 1.86 4.14
C ILE A 43 -4.65 1.86 3.19
N MET A 44 -4.35 1.97 1.91
CA MET A 44 -5.31 1.80 0.82
C MET A 44 -5.19 0.38 0.30
N LEU A 45 -6.31 -0.27 0.03
CA LEU A 45 -6.37 -1.68 -0.37
C LEU A 45 -7.11 -1.83 -1.70
N SER A 46 -6.72 -2.78 -2.53
CA SER A 46 -7.35 -3.01 -3.83
C SER A 46 -7.15 -4.46 -4.31
N GLU A 47 -7.91 -4.88 -5.32
CA GLU A 47 -7.70 -6.17 -5.99
C GLU A 47 -6.60 -6.08 -7.07
N LYS A 48 -6.40 -4.87 -7.62
CA LYS A 48 -5.45 -4.57 -8.70
C LYS A 48 -4.32 -3.69 -8.20
N ARG A 49 -3.11 -3.87 -8.72
CA ARG A 49 -1.93 -3.08 -8.31
C ARG A 49 -2.21 -1.58 -8.44
N PHE A 50 -1.88 -0.81 -7.40
CA PHE A 50 -2.02 0.64 -7.42
C PHE A 50 -1.09 1.28 -8.47
N PRO A 51 -1.46 2.43 -9.05
CA PRO A 51 -0.57 3.15 -9.95
C PRO A 51 0.71 3.55 -9.20
N THR A 52 1.85 3.47 -9.88
CA THR A 52 3.15 3.97 -9.37
C THR A 52 3.51 5.33 -9.97
N GLN A 53 2.81 5.73 -11.03
CA GLN A 53 3.02 6.99 -11.75
C GLN A 53 1.69 7.58 -12.19
N ALA A 54 1.61 8.91 -12.24
CA ALA A 54 0.48 9.63 -12.81
C ALA A 54 0.94 10.99 -13.36
N PRO A 55 0.17 11.62 -14.28
CA PRO A 55 0.50 12.92 -14.84
C PRO A 55 0.56 14.07 -13.81
N SER A 56 -0.12 13.93 -12.67
CA SER A 56 -0.12 14.89 -11.57
C SER A 56 -0.45 14.22 -10.23
N LEU A 57 -0.13 14.88 -9.12
CA LEU A 57 -0.49 14.41 -7.77
C LEU A 57 -2.02 14.27 -7.60
N ALA A 58 -2.79 15.21 -8.14
CA ALA A 58 -4.25 15.15 -8.10
C ALA A 58 -4.78 13.92 -8.87
N ALA A 59 -4.23 13.64 -10.06
CA ALA A 59 -4.60 12.47 -10.85
C ALA A 59 -4.19 11.15 -10.16
N PHE A 60 -3.02 11.13 -9.52
CA PHE A 60 -2.60 10.01 -8.68
C PHE A 60 -3.60 9.74 -7.56
N ASN A 61 -3.98 10.78 -6.81
CA ASN A 61 -4.91 10.68 -5.68
C ASN A 61 -6.29 10.20 -6.12
N ALA A 62 -6.79 10.72 -7.23
CA ALA A 62 -8.06 10.29 -7.80
C ALA A 62 -8.03 8.80 -8.17
N LYS A 63 -6.97 8.34 -8.85
CA LYS A 63 -6.82 6.93 -9.23
C LYS A 63 -6.71 6.01 -8.01
N VAL A 64 -5.89 6.36 -7.02
CA VAL A 64 -5.76 5.56 -5.79
C VAL A 64 -7.11 5.43 -5.10
N ARG A 65 -7.86 6.54 -4.92
CA ARG A 65 -9.20 6.49 -4.31
C ARG A 65 -10.18 5.65 -5.13
N ALA A 66 -10.22 5.84 -6.43
CA ALA A 66 -11.12 5.11 -7.32
C ALA A 66 -10.87 3.59 -7.31
N GLN A 67 -9.62 3.18 -7.14
CA GLN A 67 -9.22 1.78 -7.13
C GLN A 67 -9.30 1.14 -5.74
N SER A 68 -9.47 1.94 -4.69
CA SER A 68 -9.48 1.48 -3.30
C SER A 68 -10.79 0.77 -2.97
N LYS A 69 -10.68 -0.36 -2.28
CA LYS A 69 -11.79 -1.17 -1.78
C LYS A 69 -11.60 -1.44 -0.29
N THR A 70 -12.73 -1.64 0.39
CA THR A 70 -12.77 -2.00 1.82
C THR A 70 -13.41 -3.38 2.05
N SER A 71 -13.82 -4.08 0.99
CA SER A 71 -14.44 -5.39 1.06
C SER A 71 -13.87 -6.26 -0.05
N PHE A 72 -13.48 -7.49 0.28
CA PHE A 72 -12.82 -8.42 -0.62
C PHE A 72 -13.52 -9.78 -0.56
N TYR A 73 -13.82 -10.34 -1.73
CA TYR A 73 -14.42 -11.68 -1.85
C TYR A 73 -13.34 -12.75 -2.01
N GLU A 74 -13.60 -13.91 -1.43
CA GLU A 74 -12.72 -15.08 -1.49
C GLU A 74 -12.54 -15.54 -2.93
N ASP A 75 -11.29 -15.74 -3.34
CA ASP A 75 -10.94 -16.54 -4.51
C ASP A 75 -11.12 -18.01 -4.13
N LYS A 76 -12.19 -18.63 -4.64
CA LYS A 76 -12.56 -20.02 -4.31
C LYS A 76 -11.54 -21.04 -4.77
N GLU A 77 -10.84 -20.78 -5.87
CA GLU A 77 -9.82 -21.70 -6.40
C GLU A 77 -8.57 -21.67 -5.51
N LYS A 78 -8.16 -20.46 -5.09
CA LYS A 78 -6.97 -20.27 -4.24
C LYS A 78 -7.26 -20.37 -2.74
N LYS A 79 -8.53 -20.57 -2.35
CA LYS A 79 -9.00 -20.63 -0.96
C LYS A 79 -8.47 -19.46 -0.11
N GLY A 80 -8.58 -18.24 -0.62
CA GLY A 80 -8.04 -17.06 0.06
C GLY A 80 -8.30 -15.74 -0.65
N TRP A 81 -7.69 -14.67 -0.16
CA TRP A 81 -7.82 -13.31 -0.71
C TRP A 81 -6.45 -12.79 -1.15
N LYS A 82 -6.36 -12.33 -2.40
CA LYS A 82 -5.21 -11.58 -2.90
C LYS A 82 -5.50 -10.10 -2.80
N ILE A 83 -4.76 -9.40 -1.94
CA ILE A 83 -5.00 -7.97 -1.67
C ILE A 83 -3.73 -7.19 -2.01
N GLN A 84 -3.89 -6.16 -2.83
CA GLN A 84 -2.87 -5.17 -3.12
C GLN A 84 -2.94 -4.08 -2.08
N VAL A 85 -1.82 -3.74 -1.47
CA VAL A 85 -1.71 -2.88 -0.31
C VAL A 85 -0.83 -1.70 -0.67
N ALA A 86 -1.33 -0.48 -0.49
CA ALA A 86 -0.55 0.75 -0.55
C ALA A 86 -0.62 1.44 0.82
N GLY A 87 0.47 1.36 1.58
CA GLY A 87 0.63 2.06 2.84
C GLY A 87 1.25 3.43 2.60
N PHE A 88 0.54 4.49 2.95
CA PHE A 88 1.03 5.86 2.94
C PHE A 88 1.40 6.23 4.37
N LEU A 89 2.70 6.29 4.65
CA LEU A 89 3.20 6.37 6.02
C LEU A 89 3.06 7.79 6.57
N LYS A 90 2.66 7.93 7.83
CA LYS A 90 2.58 9.25 8.50
C LYS A 90 3.95 9.86 8.80
N ALA A 91 5.00 9.05 8.74
CA ALA A 91 6.39 9.45 8.86
C ALA A 91 7.26 8.53 7.97
N PRO A 92 8.42 9.00 7.46
CA PRO A 92 9.33 8.17 6.69
C PRO A 92 9.72 6.88 7.43
N LEU A 93 9.86 5.79 6.67
CA LEU A 93 10.37 4.53 7.20
C LEU A 93 11.86 4.66 7.49
N ASN A 94 12.23 4.84 8.76
CA ASN A 94 13.64 5.02 9.16
C ASN A 94 14.45 3.71 9.20
N ASP A 95 13.84 2.59 8.82
CA ASP A 95 14.49 1.29 8.75
C ASP A 95 14.26 0.59 7.41
N VAL A 96 14.94 -0.54 7.22
CA VAL A 96 14.73 -1.43 6.08
C VAL A 96 13.72 -2.52 6.37
N GLU A 97 13.25 -2.63 7.61
CA GLU A 97 12.28 -3.62 8.05
C GLU A 97 11.01 -2.94 8.56
N TYR A 98 9.86 -3.51 8.21
CA TYR A 98 8.59 -3.17 8.80
C TYR A 98 7.69 -4.42 8.92
N MET A 99 6.77 -4.37 9.88
CA MET A 99 5.79 -5.42 10.09
C MET A 99 4.45 -4.99 9.54
N VAL A 100 3.78 -5.89 8.82
CA VAL A 100 2.36 -5.80 8.54
C VAL A 100 1.64 -6.69 9.55
N LYS A 101 0.86 -6.09 10.45
CA LYS A 101 0.02 -6.83 11.41
C LYS A 101 -1.44 -6.72 11.02
N ILE A 102 -2.14 -7.85 11.09
CA ILE A 102 -3.55 -7.97 10.78
C ILE A 102 -4.28 -8.44 12.02
N TYR A 103 -5.27 -7.66 12.43
CA TYR A 103 -6.10 -7.94 13.58
C TYR A 103 -7.54 -8.15 13.14
N GLU A 104 -8.27 -9.05 13.79
CA GLU A 104 -9.73 -9.03 13.75
C GLU A 104 -10.28 -7.99 14.72
N VAL A 105 -11.31 -7.29 14.25
CA VAL A 105 -12.00 -6.23 14.98
C VAL A 105 -13.51 -6.44 14.86
N GLY A 106 -14.27 -5.98 15.86
CA GLY A 106 -15.72 -5.81 15.76
C GLY A 106 -16.57 -6.61 16.75
N ARG A 107 -16.24 -7.86 17.08
CA ARG A 107 -17.03 -8.70 18.00
C ARG A 107 -16.48 -8.79 19.43
N GLY A 108 -15.35 -8.14 19.71
CA GLY A 108 -14.66 -8.26 20.99
C GLY A 108 -13.34 -7.48 21.00
N PRO A 109 -12.42 -7.79 21.94
CA PRO A 109 -11.10 -7.19 21.97
C PRO A 109 -10.37 -7.47 20.65
N GLN A 110 -9.49 -6.54 20.26
CA GLN A 110 -8.69 -6.67 19.06
C GLN A 110 -7.80 -7.92 19.16
N GLN A 111 -7.97 -8.86 18.24
CA GLN A 111 -7.21 -10.11 18.21
C GLN A 111 -6.19 -10.08 17.07
N LEU A 112 -4.91 -10.29 17.36
CA LEU A 112 -3.88 -10.43 16.33
C LEU A 112 -4.05 -11.79 15.62
N ILE A 113 -4.20 -11.76 14.29
CA ILE A 113 -4.39 -12.96 13.46
C ILE A 113 -3.13 -13.28 12.66
N ALA A 114 -2.44 -12.27 12.15
CA ALA A 114 -1.24 -12.47 11.35
C ALA A 114 -0.22 -11.35 11.58
N THR A 115 1.06 -11.73 11.58
CA THR A 115 2.22 -10.83 11.52
C THR A 115 3.04 -11.23 10.31
N ILE A 116 3.31 -10.28 9.43
CA ILE A 116 4.08 -10.48 8.20
C ILE A 116 5.26 -9.52 8.23
N GLU A 117 6.46 -10.05 8.23
CA GLU A 117 7.69 -9.26 8.11
C GLU A 117 7.91 -8.87 6.64
N GLN A 118 8.33 -7.63 6.42
CA GLN A 118 8.62 -7.09 5.10
C GLN A 118 9.90 -6.26 5.15
N TYR A 119 10.65 -6.31 4.06
CA TYR A 119 11.90 -5.61 3.91
C TYR A 119 11.83 -4.63 2.72
N THR A 120 12.50 -3.49 2.85
CA THR A 120 12.65 -2.48 1.81
C THR A 120 14.11 -2.30 1.44
N ASP A 121 14.38 -2.02 0.17
CA ASP A 121 15.75 -1.81 -0.30
C ASP A 121 16.37 -0.49 0.18
N MET A 122 15.52 0.44 0.64
CA MET A 122 15.91 1.79 1.01
C MET A 122 15.17 2.27 2.26
N ARG A 123 15.89 3.03 3.09
CA ARG A 123 15.32 3.85 4.18
C ARG A 123 14.72 5.14 3.61
N GLY A 124 13.85 5.78 4.37
CA GLY A 124 13.24 7.07 4.06
C GLY A 124 11.97 6.97 3.20
N GLN A 125 11.54 5.76 2.81
CA GLN A 125 10.32 5.60 2.02
C GLN A 125 9.10 6.12 2.78
N THR A 126 8.25 6.88 2.09
CA THR A 126 7.00 7.42 2.65
C THR A 126 5.75 6.69 2.15
N SER A 127 5.92 5.80 1.17
CA SER A 127 4.86 4.95 0.66
C SER A 127 5.40 3.57 0.34
N LEU A 128 4.66 2.54 0.74
CA LEU A 128 5.01 1.14 0.54
C LEU A 128 3.89 0.47 -0.26
N ILE A 129 4.23 -0.18 -1.37
CA ILE A 129 3.27 -0.96 -2.16
C ILE A 129 3.69 -2.41 -2.11
N THR A 130 2.83 -3.27 -1.55
CA THR A 130 3.06 -4.72 -1.45
C THR A 130 1.79 -5.48 -1.81
N ASN A 131 1.93 -6.78 -2.04
CA ASN A 131 0.82 -7.71 -2.19
C ASN A 131 0.81 -8.69 -1.03
N ILE A 132 -0.37 -8.92 -0.45
CA ILE A 132 -0.55 -9.92 0.58
C ILE A 132 -1.52 -10.99 0.10
N GLN A 133 -1.25 -12.23 0.49
CA GLN A 133 -2.16 -13.35 0.33
C GLN A 133 -2.67 -13.73 1.71
N LEU A 134 -3.99 -13.71 1.87
CA LEU A 134 -4.65 -14.13 3.09
C LEU A 134 -5.26 -15.50 2.87
N GLU A 135 -4.81 -16.50 3.63
CA GLU A 135 -5.31 -17.86 3.51
C GLU A 135 -6.56 -18.07 4.36
N LYS A 136 -7.59 -18.68 3.78
CA LYS A 136 -8.85 -18.98 4.48
C LYS A 136 -8.64 -19.87 5.71
N LYS A 137 -7.73 -20.84 5.63
CA LYS A 137 -7.44 -21.76 6.75
C LYS A 137 -6.94 -21.02 8.00
N THR A 138 -6.16 -19.96 7.80
CA THR A 138 -5.53 -19.20 8.89
C THR A 138 -6.44 -18.08 9.39
N ILE A 139 -7.10 -17.37 8.48
CA ILE A 139 -7.85 -16.16 8.83
C ILE A 139 -9.35 -16.45 9.01
N GLY A 140 -9.90 -17.50 8.42
CA GLY A 140 -11.36 -17.73 8.35
C GLY A 140 -12.06 -16.77 7.39
N VAL A 141 -13.39 -16.77 7.38
CA VAL A 141 -14.23 -15.98 6.46
C VAL A 141 -15.12 -14.99 7.22
N ASN A 142 -15.65 -13.98 6.52
CA ASN A 142 -16.66 -13.04 7.02
C ASN A 142 -16.21 -12.22 8.25
N LYS A 143 -14.94 -11.81 8.24
CA LYS A 143 -14.32 -11.02 9.31
C LYS A 143 -14.18 -9.54 8.94
N GLN A 144 -14.21 -8.69 9.95
CA GLN A 144 -13.73 -7.31 9.83
C GLN A 144 -12.32 -7.24 10.38
N LEU A 145 -11.41 -6.67 9.61
CA LEU A 145 -9.99 -6.69 9.87
C LEU A 145 -9.44 -5.27 9.95
N LEU A 146 -8.43 -5.09 10.79
CA LEU A 146 -7.56 -3.92 10.86
C LEU A 146 -6.15 -4.35 10.45
N MET A 147 -5.64 -3.73 9.39
CA MET A 147 -4.24 -3.84 9.01
C MET A 147 -3.46 -2.66 9.55
N THR A 148 -2.25 -2.92 10.01
CA THR A 148 -1.29 -1.90 10.44
C THR A 148 0.07 -2.18 9.80
N MET A 149 0.77 -1.11 9.44
CA MET A 149 2.19 -1.13 9.10
C MET A 149 2.95 -0.52 10.26
N GLU A 150 3.83 -1.30 10.88
CA GLU A 150 4.56 -0.93 12.09
C GLU A 150 6.07 -0.98 11.85
N ALA A 151 6.79 -0.03 12.42
CA ALA A 151 8.25 -0.08 12.51
C ALA A 151 8.68 0.36 13.92
N LYS A 152 9.56 -0.42 14.56
CA LYS A 152 10.03 -0.15 15.93
C LYS A 152 8.89 0.10 16.92
N GLY A 153 7.85 -0.75 16.86
CA GLY A 153 6.67 -0.65 17.73
C GLY A 153 5.74 0.54 17.44
N ARG A 154 5.98 1.34 16.39
CA ARG A 154 5.13 2.48 16.03
C ARG A 154 4.29 2.16 14.80
N VAL A 155 2.98 2.34 14.89
CA VAL A 155 2.07 2.27 13.74
C VAL A 155 2.29 3.47 12.83
N LEU A 156 2.77 3.23 11.62
CA LEU A 156 3.05 4.24 10.60
C LEU A 156 1.87 4.45 9.63
N ALA A 157 1.10 3.39 9.37
CA ALA A 157 -0.14 3.45 8.60
C ALA A 157 -1.12 2.38 9.07
N SER A 158 -2.42 2.62 8.87
CA SER A 158 -3.46 1.63 9.16
C SER A 158 -4.64 1.69 8.19
N GLY A 159 -5.38 0.59 8.06
CA GLY A 159 -6.57 0.50 7.22
C GLY A 159 -7.50 -0.61 7.68
N ARG A 160 -8.81 -0.34 7.65
CA ARG A 160 -9.85 -1.34 7.96
C ARG A 160 -10.47 -1.89 6.69
N PHE A 161 -10.76 -3.17 6.70
CA PHE A 161 -11.41 -3.85 5.58
C PHE A 161 -12.18 -5.07 6.04
N LYS A 162 -12.99 -5.64 5.15
CA LYS A 162 -13.76 -6.86 5.37
C LYS A 162 -13.32 -7.91 4.38
N ILE A 163 -13.25 -9.14 4.83
CA ILE A 163 -13.11 -10.31 3.97
C ILE A 163 -14.43 -11.07 3.98
N LEU A 164 -14.88 -11.47 2.81
CA LEU A 164 -16.13 -12.17 2.57
C LEU A 164 -15.83 -13.51 1.93
N GLY A 165 -16.49 -14.57 2.37
CA GLY A 165 -16.29 -15.92 1.85
C GLY A 165 -17.42 -16.86 2.26
N GLU A 166 -17.43 -18.04 1.65
CA GLU A 166 -18.41 -19.07 2.01
C GLU A 166 -17.95 -19.79 3.27
N GLY A 167 -18.79 -19.74 4.33
CA GLY A 167 -18.57 -20.51 5.54
C GLY A 167 -18.57 -22.01 5.24
N GLU A 168 -17.86 -22.78 6.06
CA GLU A 168 -17.94 -24.24 5.99
C GLU A 168 -19.37 -24.68 6.32
N ARG A 169 -20.04 -25.30 5.35
CA ARG A 169 -21.33 -25.95 5.59
C ARG A 169 -21.05 -27.28 6.27
N PHE A 170 -21.00 -27.28 7.61
CA PHE A 170 -21.10 -28.52 8.36
C PHE A 170 -22.54 -29.03 8.23
N ASN A 171 -22.80 -29.90 7.26
CA ASN A 171 -24.01 -30.71 7.28
C ASN A 171 -23.81 -31.77 8.36
N GLY A 172 -24.33 -31.54 9.57
CA GLY A 172 -24.28 -32.51 10.67
C GLY A 172 -25.11 -33.78 10.42
N LYS A 173 -24.99 -34.41 9.25
CA LYS A 173 -25.46 -35.77 9.01
C LYS A 173 -24.49 -36.72 9.69
N VAL A 174 -24.73 -36.93 10.98
CA VAL A 174 -24.22 -38.10 11.69
C VAL A 174 -25.00 -39.28 11.14
N ASN A 175 -24.41 -40.05 10.24
CA ASN A 175 -24.94 -41.36 9.89
C ASN A 175 -24.60 -42.28 11.06
N PHE A 176 -25.53 -42.45 12.00
CA PHE A 176 -25.48 -43.58 12.91
C PHE A 176 -25.71 -44.83 12.06
N SER A 177 -24.68 -45.62 11.81
CA SER A 177 -24.89 -47.01 11.41
C SER A 177 -25.49 -47.74 12.61
N GLU A 178 -26.61 -48.45 12.41
CA GLU A 178 -27.32 -49.21 13.47
C GLU A 178 -26.47 -50.32 14.14
N GLU A 179 -25.21 -50.49 13.74
CA GLU A 179 -24.30 -51.53 14.24
C GLU A 179 -23.75 -51.25 15.67
N GLU A 180 -23.84 -50.01 16.17
CA GLU A 180 -23.37 -49.67 17.54
C GLU A 180 -24.43 -49.83 18.65
N ALA A 181 -25.70 -50.15 18.31
CA ALA A 181 -26.81 -50.21 19.26
C ALA A 181 -27.16 -51.62 19.77
N ALA A 182 -26.43 -52.67 19.36
CA ALA A 182 -26.63 -54.03 19.87
C ALA A 182 -25.61 -54.33 20.98
N GLY A 183 -25.83 -53.71 22.15
CA GLY A 183 -25.21 -54.13 23.40
C GLY A 183 -25.69 -55.55 23.74
N LYS A 184 -24.74 -56.49 23.79
CA LYS A 184 -24.95 -57.91 24.08
C LYS A 184 -25.68 -58.10 25.41
N GLU A 185 -26.76 -58.88 25.39
CA GLU A 185 -27.29 -59.55 26.58
C GLU A 185 -26.25 -60.59 27.04
N GLU A 186 -25.81 -60.49 28.28
CA GLU A 186 -25.09 -61.52 29.02
C GLU A 186 -25.74 -61.68 30.40
#